data_AF-A0A972S4X8-F1
#
_entry.id   AF-A0A972S4X8-F1
#
_cell.length_a   1.000
_cell.length_b   1.000
_cell.length_c   1.000
_cell.angle_alpha   90.00
_cell.angle_beta   90.00
_cell.angle_gamma   90.00
#
_symmetry.space_group_name_H-M   'P 1'
#
loop_
_entity.id
_entity.type
_entity.pdbx_description
1 polymer ?
#
loop_
_entity_poly.entity_id
_entity_poly.type
_entity_poly.pdbx_seq_one_letter_code
_entity_poly.pdbx_strand_id
1 'polypeptide(L)'
;MELGSTEHKNLLLKGILKTAFKTFFIGMAIGVVLILPSVFIQNTVSLIFAYMGDFVIFGTFIYATLIAAKKYNRIIKPFNETYNSPPNSDS
;
A
#
# COMPACT_ATOMS: atom_id res chain seq x y z
N MET A 1 7.65 -27.00 4.28
CA MET A 1 8.35 -25.75 3.88
C MET A 1 9.11 -25.25 5.08
N GLU A 2 10.42 -25.06 4.94
CA GLU A 2 11.27 -24.63 6.04
C GLU A 2 10.98 -23.16 6.37
N LEU A 3 10.53 -22.92 7.59
CA LEU A 3 10.34 -21.59 8.17
C LEU A 3 11.71 -20.90 8.23
N GLY A 4 11.96 -19.97 7.30
CA GLY A 4 13.22 -19.21 7.22
C GLY A 4 13.77 -18.98 5.81
N SER A 5 13.28 -19.71 4.81
CA SER A 5 13.71 -19.54 3.42
C SER A 5 13.36 -18.15 2.86
N THR A 6 14.24 -17.61 2.01
CA THR A 6 14.05 -16.40 1.17
C THR A 6 12.72 -16.43 0.41
N GLU A 7 12.22 -17.63 0.08
CA GLU A 7 10.95 -17.86 -0.60
C GLU A 7 9.74 -17.44 0.27
N HIS A 8 9.81 -17.67 1.58
CA HIS A 8 8.76 -17.29 2.52
C HIS A 8 8.70 -15.76 2.71
N LYS A 9 9.86 -15.10 2.77
CA LYS A 9 9.98 -13.63 2.79
C LYS A 9 9.37 -13.01 1.53
N ASN A 10 9.60 -13.61 0.37
CA ASN A 10 9.05 -13.14 -0.91
C ASN A 10 7.52 -13.30 -0.96
N LEU A 11 6.96 -14.38 -0.41
CA LEU A 11 5.51 -14.56 -0.30
C LEU A 11 4.87 -13.50 0.61
N LEU A 12 5.51 -13.18 1.74
CA LEU A 12 5.06 -12.12 2.66
C LEU A 12 5.08 -10.75 1.98
N LEU A 13 6.17 -10.41 1.28
CA LEU A 13 6.28 -9.18 0.49
C LEU A 13 5.19 -9.10 -0.58
N LYS A 14 4.98 -10.18 -1.34
CA LYS A 14 3.97 -10.24 -2.40
C LYS A 14 2.56 -10.01 -1.84
N GLY A 15 2.26 -10.55 -0.66
CA GLY A 15 1.01 -10.28 0.06
C GLY A 15 0.83 -8.81 0.43
N ILE A 16 1.87 -8.20 1.03
CA ILE A 16 1.85 -6.77 1.40
C ILE A 16 1.64 -5.89 0.16
N LEU A 17 2.40 -6.16 -0.90
CA LEU A 17 2.32 -5.42 -2.16
C LEU A 17 0.93 -5.57 -2.80
N LYS A 18 0.40 -6.79 -2.86
CA LYS A 18 -0.93 -7.07 -3.41
C LYS A 18 -2.02 -6.28 -2.70
N THR A 19 -1.97 -6.21 -1.37
CA THR A 19 -2.94 -5.42 -0.59
C THR A 19 -2.77 -3.93 -0.87
N ALA A 20 -1.54 -3.40 -0.84
CA ALA A 20 -1.28 -1.99 -1.11
C ALA A 20 -1.77 -1.58 -2.52
N PHE A 21 -1.46 -2.39 -3.54
CA PHE A 21 -1.97 -2.18 -4.89
C PHE A 21 -3.49 -2.21 -4.95
N LYS A 22 -4.14 -3.19 -4.33
CA LYS A 22 -5.60 -3.28 -4.36
C LYS A 22 -6.26 -2.07 -3.71
N THR A 23 -5.72 -1.59 -2.57
CA THR A 23 -6.20 -0.38 -1.91
C THR A 23 -6.02 0.86 -2.78
N PHE A 24 -4.86 1.00 -3.43
CA PHE A 24 -4.61 2.11 -4.35
C PHE A 24 -5.54 2.08 -5.58
N PHE A 25 -5.74 0.92 -6.20
CA PHE A 25 -6.64 0.78 -7.35
C PHE A 25 -8.09 1.11 -7.01
N ILE A 26 -8.59 0.70 -5.83
CA ILE A 26 -9.94 1.04 -5.38
C ILE A 26 -10.05 2.56 -5.16
N GLY A 27 -9.08 3.16 -4.47
CA GLY A 27 -9.05 4.61 -4.25
C GLY A 27 -8.98 5.40 -5.56
N MET A 28 -8.15 4.96 -6.49
CA MET A 28 -8.04 5.54 -7.82
C MET A 28 -9.34 5.43 -8.62
N ALA A 29 -9.97 4.24 -8.65
CA ALA A 29 -11.22 4.04 -9.37
C ALA A 29 -12.32 4.97 -8.83
N ILE A 30 -12.44 5.09 -7.50
CA ILE A 30 -13.40 5.99 -6.87
C ILE A 30 -13.08 7.45 -7.21
N GLY A 31 -11.82 7.86 -7.10
CA GLY A 31 -11.40 9.22 -7.41
C GLY A 31 -11.65 9.61 -8.86
N VAL A 32 -11.35 8.72 -9.82
CA VAL A 32 -11.63 8.93 -11.24
C VAL A 32 -13.12 9.07 -11.51
N VAL A 33 -13.96 8.25 -10.87
CA VAL A 33 -15.42 8.36 -10.99
C VAL A 33 -15.92 9.70 -10.44
N LEU A 34 -15.31 10.22 -9.37
CA LEU A 34 -15.63 11.54 -8.83
C LEU A 34 -15.21 12.70 -9.75
N ILE A 35 -14.11 12.55 -10.49
CA ILE A 35 -13.63 13.58 -11.42
C ILE A 35 -14.47 13.60 -12.70
N LEU A 36 -15.02 12.46 -13.10
CA LEU A 36 -15.75 12.25 -14.36
C LEU A 36 -16.81 13.33 -14.68
N PRO A 37 -17.67 13.76 -13.74
CA PRO A 37 -18.66 14.81 -13.98
C PRO A 37 -18.06 16.16 -14.42
N SER A 38 -16.83 16.50 -14.01
CA SER A 38 -16.19 17.77 -14.39
C SER A 38 -15.79 17.82 -15.85
N VAL A 39 -15.69 16.65 -16.51
CA VAL A 39 -15.38 16.54 -17.94
C VAL A 39 -16.61 16.86 -18.79
N PHE A 40 -17.81 16.47 -18.34
CA PHE A 40 -19.05 16.64 -19.09
C PHE A 40 -19.81 17.91 -18.72
N ILE A 41 -19.65 18.40 -17.49
CA ILE A 41 -20.41 19.52 -16.95
C ILE A 41 -19.43 20.54 -16.37
N GLN A 42 -19.45 21.77 -16.88
CA GLN A 42 -18.65 22.88 -16.35
C GLN A 42 -19.48 23.71 -15.37
N ASN A 43 -19.61 23.24 -14.13
CA ASN A 43 -20.26 23.99 -13.06
C ASN A 43 -19.40 23.94 -11.77
N THR A 44 -19.76 24.77 -10.79
CA THR A 44 -19.04 24.82 -9.51
C THR A 44 -19.09 23.49 -8.75
N VAL A 45 -20.18 22.74 -8.88
CA VAL A 45 -20.38 21.45 -8.21
C VAL A 45 -19.41 20.40 -8.76
N SER A 46 -19.24 20.31 -10.08
CA SER A 46 -18.37 19.36 -10.75
C SER A 46 -16.90 19.67 -10.47
N LEU A 47 -16.53 20.95 -10.31
CA LEU A 47 -15.21 21.36 -9.84
C LEU A 47 -14.92 20.85 -8.42
N ILE A 48 -15.89 20.96 -7.50
CA ILE A 48 -15.75 20.44 -6.12
C ILE A 48 -15.58 18.92 -6.16
N PHE A 49 -16.39 18.21 -6.95
CA PHE A 49 -16.26 16.77 -7.13
C PHE A 49 -14.89 16.36 -7.68
N ALA A 50 -14.33 17.13 -8.61
CA ALA A 50 -12.98 16.89 -9.11
C ALA A 50 -11.92 17.05 -8.01
N TYR A 51 -11.96 18.12 -7.21
CA TYR A 51 -11.04 18.29 -6.08
C TYR A 51 -11.19 17.20 -5.02
N MET A 52 -12.41 16.75 -4.74
CA MET A 52 -12.65 15.61 -3.85
C MET A 52 -12.08 14.31 -4.43
N GLY A 53 -12.23 14.10 -5.73
CA GLY A 53 -11.64 12.95 -6.43
C GLY A 53 -10.12 12.95 -6.33
N ASP A 54 -9.47 14.09 -6.59
CA ASP A 54 -8.03 14.26 -6.41
C ASP A 54 -7.60 14.00 -4.96
N PHE A 55 -8.34 14.53 -3.99
CA PHE A 55 -8.08 14.29 -2.58
C PHE A 55 -8.15 12.81 -2.21
N VAL A 56 -9.13 12.07 -2.76
CA VAL A 56 -9.24 10.61 -2.56
C VAL A 56 -8.07 9.87 -3.19
N ILE A 57 -7.62 10.25 -4.39
CA ILE A 57 -6.47 9.64 -5.06
C ILE A 57 -5.19 9.86 -4.23
N PHE A 58 -4.91 11.10 -3.85
CA PHE A 58 -3.74 11.42 -3.02
C PHE A 58 -3.83 10.78 -1.64
N GLY A 59 -4.98 10.83 -0.98
CA GLY A 59 -5.19 10.23 0.33
C GLY A 59 -4.99 8.72 0.33
N THR A 60 -5.52 8.03 -0.69
CA THR A 60 -5.36 6.57 -0.82
C THR A 60 -3.93 6.17 -1.19
N PHE A 61 -3.21 6.97 -1.97
CA PHE A 61 -1.79 6.77 -2.25
C PHE A 61 -0.93 6.86 -0.98
N ILE A 62 -1.14 7.91 -0.18
CA ILE A 62 -0.46 8.09 1.10
C ILE A 62 -0.80 6.94 2.04
N TYR A 63 -2.08 6.59 2.15
CA TYR A 63 -2.54 5.51 3.03
C TYR A 63 -1.97 4.14 2.63
N ALA A 64 -1.95 3.82 1.33
CA ALA A 64 -1.36 2.59 0.82
C ALA A 64 0.15 2.51 1.14
N THR A 65 0.87 3.63 0.98
CA THR A 65 2.29 3.72 1.32
C THR A 65 2.54 3.51 2.81
N LEU A 66 1.72 4.12 3.68
CA LEU A 66 1.81 3.95 5.13
C LEU A 66 1.51 2.50 5.55
N ILE A 67 0.51 1.85 4.96
CA ILE A 67 0.24 0.42 5.21
C ILE A 67 1.42 -0.44 4.80
N ALA A 68 1.98 -0.19 3.62
CA ALA A 68 3.13 -0.94 3.12
C ALA A 68 4.33 -0.79 4.05
N ALA A 69 4.67 0.44 4.46
CA ALA A 69 5.76 0.72 5.39
C ALA A 69 5.53 0.08 6.77
N LYS A 70 4.30 0.19 7.31
CA LYS A 70 3.94 -0.41 8.60
C LYS A 70 4.03 -1.94 8.57
N LYS A 71 3.56 -2.58 7.49
CA LYS A 71 3.67 -4.03 7.31
C LYS A 71 5.11 -4.46 7.04
N TYR A 72 5.89 -3.70 6.28
CA TYR A 72 7.30 -3.94 6.06
C TYR A 72 8.06 -3.96 7.39
N ASN A 73 7.93 -2.91 8.20
CA ASN A 73 8.60 -2.82 9.50
C ASN A 73 8.16 -3.92 10.48
N ARG A 74 6.88 -4.33 10.45
CA ARG A 74 6.35 -5.32 11.40
C ARG A 74 6.64 -6.77 11.00
N ILE A 75 6.82 -7.05 9.72
CA ILE A 75 6.97 -8.43 9.22
C ILE A 75 8.42 -8.71 8.81
N ILE A 76 9.07 -7.78 8.11
CA ILE A 76 10.43 -8.02 7.58
C ILE A 76 11.51 -7.79 8.63
N LYS A 77 11.35 -6.79 9.50
CA LYS A 77 12.34 -6.51 10.55
C LYS A 77 12.56 -7.71 11.49
N PRO A 78 11.51 -8.31 12.11
CA PRO A 78 11.71 -9.50 12.94
C PRO A 78 12.15 -10.72 12.12
N PHE A 79 11.69 -10.88 10.88
CA PHE A 79 12.16 -11.97 10.02
C PHE A 79 13.67 -11.88 9.75
N ASN A 80 14.19 -10.67 9.52
CA ASN A 80 15.64 -10.48 9.35
C ASN A 80 16.39 -10.76 10.66
N GLU A 81 15.87 -10.32 11.81
CA GLU A 81 16.49 -10.55 13.12
C GLU A 81 16.49 -12.04 13.50
N THR A 82 15.43 -12.79 13.19
CA THR A 82 15.33 -14.23 13.49
C THR A 82 16.20 -15.10 12.57
N TYR A 83 16.40 -14.71 11.30
CA TYR A 83 17.04 -15.57 10.30
C TYR A 83 18.41 -15.10 9.80
N ASN A 84 18.80 -13.84 10.03
CA ASN A 84 20.15 -13.32 9.71
C ASN A 84 21.02 -13.06 10.95
N SER A 85 20.61 -13.49 12.15
CA SER A 85 21.50 -13.48 13.30
C SER A 85 22.54 -14.61 13.15
N PRO A 86 23.85 -14.30 13.16
CA PRO A 86 24.88 -15.34 13.11
C PRO A 86 24.77 -16.26 14.34
N PRO A 87 24.97 -17.58 14.21
CA PRO A 87 25.05 -18.45 15.37
C PRO A 87 26.30 -18.05 16.19
N ASN A 88 26.10 -17.85 17.50
CA ASN A 88 27.06 -17.42 18.53
C ASN A 88 27.30 -15.91 18.70
N SER A 89 26.62 -15.32 19.69
CA SER A 89 27.19 -14.29 20.56
C SER A 89 27.06 -14.61 22.05
N ASP A 90 26.68 -15.83 22.41
CA ASP A 90 26.65 -16.30 23.80
C ASP A 90 27.73 -17.36 23.98
N SER A 91 28.97 -16.89 24.18
CA SER A 91 30.09 -17.67 24.72
C SER A 91 30.50 -17.07 26.06
#